data_AF-A0A139W8T3-F1
#
_entry.id   AF-A0A139W8T3-F1
#
_cell.length_a   1.000
_cell.length_b   1.000
_cell.length_c   1.000
_cell.angle_alpha   90.00
_cell.angle_beta   90.00
_cell.angle_gamma   90.00
#
_symmetry.space_group_name_H-M   'P 1'
#
loop_
_entity.id
_entity.type
_entity.pdbx_description
1 polymer ?
#
loop_
_entity_poly.entity_id
_entity_poly.type
_entity_poly.pdbx_seq_one_letter_code
_entity_poly.pdbx_strand_id
1 'polypeptide(L)'
;MVISGIPPVHLQATERKDIFYGMSRSDARDKLINKWQREWTGRKCWTSKLIPDLRVWLQRDHGTLNYYLTQFLTGHGNFRSYLSGIQRCPDDECIYCGERDSAEHILYCPRWKDFRDDVGVHLSRENIIGVMLESPENWAKISGLLTEILKQKDKEELIEYKLTEDELENVVVHLFPRHPEVVWPEPIKNPIKNFTLEELLIAAKRLKPGKATGPDGIPAEIIKIIAENETKKLLNWGGLSSSNDCRGYAGGGRMKRPLVGTPLPDKLDYEE
;
A
#
# COMPACT_ATOMS: atom_id res chain seq x y z
N MET A 1 7.42 -0.38 -10.01
CA MET A 1 8.47 -1.15 -9.31
C MET A 1 8.27 -2.62 -9.66
N VAL A 2 9.31 -3.35 -10.06
CA VAL A 2 9.17 -4.75 -10.56
C VAL A 2 8.47 -5.66 -9.56
N ILE A 3 8.83 -5.54 -8.28
CA ILE A 3 8.24 -6.30 -7.18
C ILE A 3 6.70 -6.11 -7.13
N SER A 4 6.20 -4.89 -7.33
CA SER A 4 4.76 -4.60 -7.35
C SER A 4 4.09 -4.87 -8.69
N GLY A 5 4.82 -5.32 -9.71
CA GLY A 5 4.31 -5.54 -11.07
C GLY A 5 3.89 -4.28 -11.81
N ILE A 6 4.22 -3.09 -11.30
CA ILE A 6 3.85 -1.80 -11.90
C ILE A 6 4.99 -1.36 -12.84
N PRO A 7 4.72 -1.22 -14.16
CA PRO A 7 5.71 -0.75 -15.11
C PRO A 7 6.17 0.69 -14.80
N PRO A 8 7.41 1.07 -15.14
CA PRO A 8 7.85 2.46 -15.12
C PRO A 8 6.90 3.42 -15.83
N VAL A 9 6.75 4.63 -15.29
CA VAL A 9 5.78 5.63 -15.80
C VAL A 9 6.01 6.00 -17.28
N HIS A 10 7.26 6.08 -17.74
CA HIS A 10 7.58 6.40 -19.13
C HIS A 10 7.14 5.29 -20.10
N LEU A 11 7.14 4.03 -19.65
CA LEU A 11 6.63 2.91 -20.43
C LEU A 11 5.10 2.93 -20.47
N GLN A 12 4.44 3.22 -19.35
CA GLN A 12 2.97 3.38 -19.32
C GLN A 12 2.49 4.52 -20.22
N ALA A 13 3.22 5.64 -20.25
CA ALA A 13 2.93 6.75 -21.16
C ALA A 13 3.07 6.34 -22.63
N THR A 14 4.10 5.54 -22.95
CA THR A 14 4.30 5.00 -24.31
C THR A 14 3.16 4.06 -24.73
N GLU A 15 2.76 3.14 -23.85
CA GLU A 15 1.64 2.22 -24.09
C GLU A 15 0.33 2.99 -24.37
N ARG A 16 0.02 3.99 -23.56
CA ARG A 16 -1.16 4.86 -23.77
C ARG A 16 -1.11 5.58 -25.11
N LYS A 17 0.06 6.09 -25.50
CA LYS A 17 0.27 6.73 -26.80
C LYS A 17 0.04 5.75 -27.96
N ASP A 18 0.61 4.55 -27.88
CA ASP A 18 0.47 3.55 -28.93
C ASP A 18 -0.99 3.12 -29.12
N ILE A 19 -1.73 2.93 -28.02
CA ILE A 19 -3.18 2.65 -28.05
C ILE A 19 -3.96 3.80 -28.70
N PHE A 20 -3.63 5.04 -28.37
CA PHE A 20 -4.27 6.23 -28.96
C PHE A 20 -4.09 6.29 -30.49
N TYR A 21 -2.93 5.87 -31.00
CA TYR A 21 -2.66 5.80 -32.45
C TYR A 21 -3.14 4.51 -33.11
N GLY A 22 -3.99 3.71 -32.45
CA GLY A 22 -4.67 2.56 -33.06
C GLY A 22 -4.00 1.21 -32.85
N MET A 23 -2.95 1.11 -32.03
CA MET A 23 -2.40 -0.20 -31.64
C MET A 23 -3.38 -0.94 -30.73
N SER A 24 -3.51 -2.26 -30.91
CA SER A 24 -4.33 -3.07 -30.01
C SER A 24 -3.79 -3.02 -28.58
N ARG A 25 -4.66 -3.17 -27.58
CA ARG A 25 -4.25 -3.19 -26.17
C ARG A 25 -3.25 -4.32 -25.88
N SER A 26 -3.40 -5.47 -26.55
CA SER A 26 -2.50 -6.62 -26.38
C SER A 26 -1.11 -6.32 -26.94
N ASP A 27 -1.04 -5.82 -28.18
CA ASP A 27 0.25 -5.51 -28.83
C ASP A 27 0.99 -4.38 -28.10
N ALA A 28 0.26 -3.37 -27.65
CA ALA A 28 0.83 -2.28 -26.85
C ALA A 28 1.39 -2.79 -25.52
N ARG A 29 0.68 -3.72 -24.87
CA ARG A 29 1.14 -4.35 -23.63
C ARG A 29 2.37 -5.21 -23.84
N ASP A 30 2.40 -6.01 -24.90
CA ASP A 30 3.56 -6.85 -25.23
C ASP A 30 4.78 -6.01 -25.60
N LYS A 31 4.58 -4.93 -26.37
CA LYS A 31 5.63 -3.94 -26.67
C LYS A 31 6.17 -3.29 -25.39
N LEU A 32 5.30 -2.94 -24.44
CA LEU A 32 5.69 -2.42 -23.13
C LEU A 32 6.53 -3.44 -22.37
N ILE A 33 6.08 -4.69 -22.25
CA ILE A 33 6.79 -5.72 -21.48
C ILE A 33 8.15 -6.02 -22.12
N ASN A 34 8.24 -6.13 -23.45
CA ASN A 34 9.50 -6.35 -24.15
C ASN A 34 10.49 -5.20 -23.94
N LYS A 35 10.00 -3.96 -23.95
CA LYS A 35 10.85 -2.80 -23.63
C LYS A 35 11.28 -2.80 -22.17
N TRP A 36 10.36 -3.12 -21.25
CA TRP A 36 10.66 -3.23 -19.83
C TRP A 36 11.71 -4.31 -19.55
N GLN A 37 11.60 -5.48 -20.16
CA GLN A 37 12.56 -6.58 -20.01
C GLN A 37 13.96 -6.16 -20.46
N ARG A 38 14.10 -5.42 -21.57
CA ARG A 38 15.40 -4.89 -22.01
C ARG A 38 16.00 -3.92 -21.00
N GLU A 39 15.20 -2.95 -20.52
CA GLU A 39 15.64 -2.01 -19.47
C GLU A 39 15.99 -2.73 -18.17
N TRP A 40 15.28 -3.82 -17.86
CA TRP A 40 15.47 -4.61 -16.65
C TRP A 40 16.73 -5.47 -16.68
N THR A 41 16.99 -6.14 -17.80
CA THR A 41 18.17 -7.00 -18.01
C THR A 41 19.46 -6.17 -17.92
N GLY A 42 19.43 -4.89 -18.27
CA GLY A 42 20.56 -3.97 -18.13
C GLY A 42 20.87 -3.57 -16.67
N ARG A 43 19.97 -3.84 -15.71
CA ARG A 43 20.19 -3.47 -14.30
C ARG A 43 21.04 -4.51 -13.60
N LYS A 44 22.05 -4.01 -12.87
CA LYS A 44 22.91 -4.82 -11.99
C LYS A 44 22.52 -4.60 -10.53
N CYS A 45 21.32 -5.04 -10.14
CA CYS A 45 20.87 -4.97 -8.74
C CYS A 45 20.45 -6.34 -8.22
N TRP A 46 20.30 -6.46 -6.90
CA TRP A 46 19.89 -7.70 -6.25
C TRP A 46 18.58 -8.26 -6.82
N THR A 47 17.55 -7.41 -6.91
CA THR A 47 16.24 -7.81 -7.42
C THR A 47 16.28 -8.30 -8.87
N SER A 48 17.16 -7.75 -9.73
CA SER A 48 17.27 -8.20 -11.13
C SER A 48 17.98 -9.55 -11.27
N LYS A 49 18.83 -9.92 -10.31
CA LYS A 49 19.42 -11.27 -10.24
C LYS A 49 18.37 -12.31 -9.84
N LEU A 50 17.48 -11.95 -8.92
CA LEU A 50 16.41 -12.83 -8.43
C LEU A 50 15.28 -13.01 -9.46
N ILE A 51 14.92 -11.95 -10.18
CA ILE A 51 13.80 -11.95 -11.11
C ILE A 51 14.34 -11.69 -12.53
N PRO A 52 14.91 -12.68 -13.21
CA PRO A 52 15.49 -12.47 -14.54
C PRO A 52 14.43 -12.25 -15.63
N ASP A 53 13.29 -12.94 -15.54
CA ASP A 53 12.18 -12.84 -16.51
C ASP A 53 10.96 -12.15 -15.89
N LEU A 54 10.63 -10.97 -16.40
CA LEU A 54 9.48 -10.20 -15.96
C LEU A 54 8.15 -10.86 -16.33
N ARG A 55 8.04 -11.58 -17.45
CA ARG A 55 6.77 -12.20 -17.86
C ARG A 55 6.35 -13.26 -16.85
N VAL A 56 7.28 -14.14 -16.49
CA VAL A 56 7.03 -15.19 -15.49
C VAL A 56 6.61 -14.55 -14.16
N TRP A 57 7.33 -13.53 -13.70
CA TRP A 57 7.00 -12.82 -12.47
C TRP A 57 5.63 -12.13 -12.50
N LEU A 58 5.29 -11.48 -13.62
CA LEU A 58 4.06 -10.72 -13.77
C LEU A 58 2.82 -11.62 -13.95
N GLN A 59 3.00 -12.83 -14.46
CA GLN A 59 1.92 -13.78 -14.77
C GLN A 59 1.53 -14.68 -13.59
N ARG A 60 2.31 -14.69 -12.51
CA ARG A 60 1.95 -15.44 -11.30
C ARG A 60 0.57 -15.02 -10.76
N ASP A 61 -0.20 -15.99 -10.34
CA ASP A 61 -1.54 -15.84 -9.75
C ASP A 61 -1.51 -15.94 -8.21
N HIS A 62 -0.39 -16.36 -7.65
CA HIS A 62 -0.14 -16.48 -6.23
C HIS A 62 1.06 -15.62 -5.79
N GLY A 63 1.35 -15.66 -4.50
CA GLY A 63 2.57 -15.06 -3.97
C GLY A 63 2.43 -13.62 -3.52
N THR A 64 1.63 -13.42 -2.48
CA THR A 64 1.52 -12.13 -1.79
C THR A 64 2.84 -11.79 -1.11
N LEU A 65 3.18 -10.50 -1.13
CA LEU A 65 4.35 -9.97 -0.47
C LEU A 65 4.02 -9.61 0.98
N ASN A 66 4.93 -9.95 1.89
CA ASN A 66 4.91 -9.45 3.26
C ASN A 66 6.10 -8.51 3.50
N TYR A 67 6.16 -7.91 4.68
CA TYR A 67 7.23 -6.97 5.06
C TYR A 67 8.63 -7.57 4.86
N TYR A 68 8.89 -8.74 5.42
CA TYR A 68 10.19 -9.42 5.40
C TYR A 68 10.58 -9.92 4.01
N LEU A 69 9.63 -10.51 3.27
CA LEU A 69 9.87 -10.91 1.90
C LEU A 69 10.19 -9.70 1.01
N THR A 70 9.52 -8.57 1.22
CA THR A 70 9.82 -7.33 0.47
C THR A 70 11.23 -6.83 0.78
N GLN A 71 11.65 -6.87 2.05
CA GLN A 71 13.02 -6.53 2.45
C GLN A 71 14.03 -7.44 1.74
N PHE A 72 13.84 -8.76 1.81
CA PHE A 72 14.68 -9.72 1.12
C PHE A 72 14.76 -9.43 -0.38
N LEU A 73 13.63 -9.27 -1.09
CA LEU A 73 13.61 -9.04 -2.54
C LEU A 73 14.26 -7.72 -2.96
N THR A 74 14.16 -6.68 -2.12
CA THR A 74 14.77 -5.37 -2.39
C THR A 74 16.25 -5.33 -2.00
N GLY A 75 16.70 -6.20 -1.10
CA GLY A 75 18.00 -6.08 -0.46
C GLY A 75 18.07 -4.90 0.50
N HIS A 76 16.92 -4.41 0.97
CA HIS A 76 16.80 -3.31 1.92
C HIS A 76 16.30 -3.81 3.27
N GLY A 77 16.33 -2.94 4.28
CA GLY A 77 15.83 -3.25 5.62
C GLY A 77 16.98 -3.57 6.55
N ASN A 78 16.82 -4.60 7.36
CA ASN A 78 17.83 -4.99 8.34
C ASN A 78 18.94 -5.85 7.70
N PHE A 79 19.70 -5.24 6.79
CA PHE A 79 20.94 -5.80 6.23
C PHE A 79 22.03 -4.76 6.42
N ARG A 80 23.12 -5.09 7.13
CA ARG A 80 24.18 -4.10 7.41
C ARG A 80 24.83 -3.57 6.14
N SER A 81 24.93 -4.38 5.08
CA SER A 81 25.37 -3.90 3.76
C SER A 81 24.49 -2.77 3.18
N TYR A 82 23.19 -2.79 3.46
CA TYR A 82 22.28 -1.70 3.10
C TYR A 82 22.39 -0.54 4.09
N LEU A 83 22.38 -0.82 5.40
CA LEU A 83 22.45 0.19 6.45
C LEU A 83 23.74 1.02 6.39
N SER A 84 24.89 0.38 6.12
CA SER A 84 26.18 1.04 5.89
C SER A 84 26.13 1.94 4.66
N GLY A 85 25.54 1.47 3.55
CA GLY A 85 25.34 2.26 2.34
C GLY A 85 24.54 3.55 2.56
N ILE A 86 23.65 3.58 3.57
CA ILE A 86 22.89 4.77 3.99
C ILE A 86 23.41 5.41 5.28
N GLN A 87 24.64 5.09 5.70
CA GLN A 87 25.33 5.67 6.86
C GLN A 87 24.58 5.48 8.21
N ARG A 88 23.84 4.38 8.35
CA ARG A 88 23.13 3.99 9.58
C ARG A 88 23.82 2.86 10.37
N CYS A 89 24.87 2.27 9.81
CA CYS A 89 25.72 1.27 10.45
C CYS A 89 27.17 1.52 10.01
N PRO A 90 28.18 1.39 10.88
CA PRO A 90 29.57 1.69 10.53
C PRO A 90 30.18 0.67 9.55
N ASP A 91 29.72 -0.57 9.56
CA ASP A 91 30.25 -1.69 8.77
C ASP A 91 29.12 -2.46 8.06
N ASP A 92 29.52 -3.36 7.16
CA ASP A 92 28.61 -4.27 6.47
C ASP A 92 28.76 -5.73 6.94
N GLU A 93 29.35 -5.97 8.12
CA GLU A 93 29.70 -7.30 8.60
C GLU A 93 28.56 -7.95 9.39
N CYS A 94 28.33 -9.22 9.14
CA CYS A 94 27.37 -10.01 9.88
C CYS A 94 27.87 -10.30 11.30
N ILE A 95 27.08 -9.96 12.32
CA ILE A 95 27.44 -10.20 13.73
C ILE A 95 27.63 -11.67 14.10
N TYR A 96 27.11 -12.59 13.29
CA TYR A 96 27.16 -14.02 13.57
C TYR A 96 28.38 -14.73 12.97
N CYS A 97 28.92 -14.21 11.85
CA CYS A 97 29.95 -14.91 11.10
C CYS A 97 30.99 -14.01 10.41
N GLY A 98 30.90 -12.68 10.52
CA GLY A 98 31.85 -11.71 9.98
C GLY A 98 31.79 -11.48 8.46
N GLU A 99 31.08 -12.33 7.71
CA GLU A 99 30.85 -12.13 6.27
C GLU A 99 29.95 -10.93 5.98
N ARG A 100 29.98 -10.41 4.75
CA ARG A 100 29.11 -9.29 4.34
C ARG A 100 27.63 -9.63 4.50
N ASP A 101 26.93 -8.87 5.35
CA ASP A 101 25.51 -9.02 5.67
C ASP A 101 24.60 -8.40 4.60
N SER A 102 24.35 -9.17 3.56
CA SER A 102 23.45 -8.85 2.45
C SER A 102 22.20 -9.73 2.45
N ALA A 103 21.20 -9.40 1.62
CA ALA A 103 20.07 -10.31 1.43
C ALA A 103 20.50 -11.68 0.90
N GLU A 104 21.54 -11.74 0.05
CA GLU A 104 22.11 -13.01 -0.43
C GLU A 104 22.69 -13.84 0.72
N HIS A 105 23.31 -13.18 1.69
CA HIS A 105 23.93 -13.80 2.86
C HIS A 105 22.96 -14.62 3.70
N ILE A 106 21.68 -14.26 3.75
CA ILE A 106 20.63 -15.06 4.41
C ILE A 106 20.59 -16.51 3.89
N LEU A 107 20.95 -16.74 2.63
CA LEU A 107 20.89 -18.05 1.99
C LEU A 107 22.04 -18.98 2.39
N TYR A 108 23.15 -18.45 2.93
CA TYR A 108 24.32 -19.26 3.28
C TYR A 108 24.92 -18.97 4.67
N CYS A 109 24.43 -17.95 5.39
CA CYS A 109 24.86 -17.63 6.75
C CYS A 109 24.74 -18.86 7.68
N PRO A 110 25.81 -19.29 8.37
CA PRO A 110 25.77 -20.46 9.25
C PRO A 110 24.70 -20.39 10.34
N ARG A 111 24.41 -19.18 10.85
CA ARG A 111 23.39 -18.93 11.89
C ARG A 111 22.00 -19.46 11.54
N TRP A 112 21.64 -19.45 10.26
CA TRP A 112 20.31 -19.80 9.76
C TRP A 112 20.27 -21.18 9.08
N LYS A 113 21.31 -22.00 9.26
CA LYS A 113 21.42 -23.31 8.61
C LYS A 113 20.21 -24.21 8.93
N ASP A 114 19.87 -24.36 10.21
CA ASP A 114 18.80 -25.25 10.64
C ASP A 114 17.44 -24.86 10.01
N PHE A 115 17.15 -23.56 9.95
CA PHE A 115 15.94 -23.04 9.27
C PHE A 115 15.89 -23.42 7.79
N ARG A 116 17.03 -23.37 7.09
CA ARG A 116 17.09 -23.70 5.66
C ARG A 116 16.97 -25.21 5.41
N ASP A 117 17.56 -26.01 6.29
CA ASP A 117 17.51 -27.47 6.20
C ASP A 117 16.06 -27.99 6.32
N ASP A 118 15.21 -27.35 7.13
CA ASP A 118 13.78 -27.66 7.26
C ASP A 118 12.98 -27.47 5.96
N VAL A 119 13.49 -26.66 5.01
CA VAL A 119 12.82 -26.45 3.73
C VAL A 119 13.01 -27.65 2.79
N GLY A 120 14.03 -28.49 3.00
CA GLY A 120 14.26 -29.71 2.22
C GLY A 120 14.69 -29.44 0.76
N VAL A 121 15.05 -28.20 0.43
CA VAL A 121 15.64 -27.82 -0.86
C VAL A 121 16.76 -26.83 -0.61
N HIS A 122 17.88 -27.00 -1.31
CA HIS A 122 18.97 -26.03 -1.26
C HIS A 122 18.55 -24.75 -2.01
N LEU A 123 18.39 -23.64 -1.28
CA LEU A 123 18.08 -22.34 -1.86
C LEU A 123 19.36 -21.58 -2.23
N SER A 124 19.40 -21.03 -3.45
CA SER A 124 20.42 -20.10 -3.93
C SER A 124 19.75 -18.88 -4.54
N ARG A 125 20.54 -17.83 -4.82
CA ARG A 125 20.02 -16.64 -5.51
C ARG A 125 19.43 -16.97 -6.88
N GLU A 126 19.92 -18.01 -7.55
CA GLU A 126 19.46 -18.41 -8.89
C GLU A 126 18.14 -19.17 -8.87
N ASN A 127 17.87 -19.97 -7.83
CA ASN A 127 16.72 -20.86 -7.82
C ASN A 127 15.57 -20.40 -6.92
N ILE A 128 15.82 -19.54 -5.91
CA ILE A 128 14.83 -19.27 -4.86
C ILE A 128 13.50 -18.76 -5.42
N ILE A 129 13.55 -17.82 -6.36
CA ILE A 129 12.35 -17.30 -7.01
C ILE A 129 11.71 -18.33 -7.93
N GLY A 130 12.51 -19.13 -8.64
CA GLY A 130 12.01 -20.23 -9.45
C GLY A 130 11.18 -21.21 -8.61
N VAL A 131 11.74 -21.70 -7.51
CA VAL A 131 11.06 -22.61 -6.58
C VAL A 131 9.80 -21.97 -6.00
N MET A 132 9.86 -20.69 -5.61
CA MET A 132 8.69 -19.96 -5.10
C MET A 132 7.55 -19.87 -6.13
N LEU A 133 7.86 -19.77 -7.42
CA LEU A 133 6.86 -19.61 -8.49
C LEU A 133 6.24 -20.94 -8.95
N GLU A 134 6.83 -22.08 -8.58
CA GLU A 134 6.32 -23.40 -8.97
C GLU A 134 4.97 -23.73 -8.32
N SER A 135 4.70 -23.25 -7.11
CA SER A 135 3.45 -23.50 -6.40
C SER A 135 3.19 -22.49 -5.27
N PRO A 136 1.91 -22.24 -4.93
CA PRO A 136 1.56 -21.43 -3.76
C PRO A 136 2.09 -22.01 -2.45
N GLU A 137 2.22 -23.35 -2.34
CA GLU A 137 2.81 -24.03 -1.19
C GLU A 137 4.30 -23.71 -1.04
N ASN A 138 5.07 -23.78 -2.13
CA ASN A 138 6.49 -23.41 -2.13
C ASN A 138 6.67 -21.93 -1.78
N TRP A 139 5.83 -21.05 -2.34
CA TRP A 139 5.84 -19.64 -1.99
C TRP A 139 5.61 -19.44 -0.49
N ALA A 140 4.57 -20.06 0.07
CA ALA A 140 4.25 -19.94 1.49
C ALA A 140 5.39 -20.46 2.38
N LYS A 141 5.99 -21.60 1.99
CA LYS A 141 7.11 -22.21 2.73
C LYS A 141 8.34 -21.32 2.75
N ILE A 142 8.78 -20.82 1.60
CA ILE A 142 9.97 -19.96 1.49
C ILE A 142 9.70 -18.58 2.09
N SER A 143 8.52 -18.01 1.86
CA SER A 143 8.13 -16.74 2.48
C SER A 143 8.08 -16.86 4.00
N GLY A 144 7.62 -18.00 4.54
CA GLY A 144 7.63 -18.30 5.97
C GLY A 144 9.05 -18.42 6.52
N LEU A 145 9.92 -19.18 5.84
CA LEU A 145 11.35 -19.29 6.17
C LEU A 145 12.01 -17.90 6.30
N LEU A 146 11.90 -17.08 5.25
CA LEU A 146 12.52 -15.75 5.22
C LEU A 146 11.95 -14.84 6.31
N THR A 147 10.65 -14.97 6.58
CA THR A 147 9.98 -14.22 7.65
C THR A 147 10.55 -14.59 9.01
N GLU A 148 10.67 -15.88 9.33
CA GLU A 148 11.18 -16.30 10.64
C GLU A 148 12.66 -15.94 10.82
N ILE A 149 13.49 -16.12 9.79
CA ILE A 149 14.90 -15.70 9.83
C ILE A 149 15.03 -14.20 10.08
N LEU A 150 14.40 -13.36 9.25
CA LEU A 150 14.56 -11.91 9.35
C LEU A 150 13.94 -11.34 10.63
N LYS A 151 12.81 -11.91 11.08
CA LYS A 151 12.18 -11.53 12.35
C LYS A 151 13.06 -11.90 13.54
N GLN A 152 13.77 -13.03 13.50
CA GLN A 152 14.71 -13.41 14.55
C GLN A 152 15.96 -12.54 14.52
N LYS A 153 16.51 -12.29 13.33
CA LYS A 153 17.62 -11.35 13.12
C LYS A 153 17.30 -9.96 13.69
N ASP A 154 16.14 -9.41 13.35
CA ASP A 154 15.68 -8.12 13.91
C ASP A 154 15.69 -8.12 15.44
N LYS A 155 15.17 -9.17 16.07
CA LYS A 155 15.15 -9.26 17.54
C LYS A 155 16.54 -9.34 18.15
N GLU A 156 17.43 -10.12 17.54
CA GLU A 156 18.79 -10.34 18.05
C GLU A 156 19.65 -9.07 17.87
N GLU A 157 19.51 -8.36 16.76
CA GLU A 157 20.27 -7.15 16.45
C GLU A 157 19.69 -5.89 17.12
N LEU A 158 18.37 -5.83 17.37
CA LEU A 158 17.79 -4.76 18.17
C LEU A 158 18.31 -4.74 19.61
N ILE A 159 18.72 -5.88 20.16
CA ILE A 159 19.28 -5.97 21.51
C ILE A 159 20.69 -5.34 21.56
N GLU A 160 21.46 -5.44 20.48
CA GLU A 160 22.79 -4.84 20.35
C GLU A 160 22.73 -3.30 20.43
N TYR A 161 21.63 -2.69 19.95
CA TYR A 161 21.44 -1.24 19.86
C TYR A 161 20.48 -0.66 20.91
N LYS A 162 20.28 -1.33 22.06
CA LYS A 162 19.48 -0.74 23.13
C LYS A 162 20.16 0.53 23.65
N LEU A 163 19.58 1.68 23.29
CA LEU A 163 19.89 2.96 23.91
C LEU A 163 19.68 2.86 25.42
N THR A 164 20.56 3.50 26.18
CA THR A 164 20.32 3.73 27.60
C THR A 164 19.05 4.56 27.81
N GLU A 165 18.46 4.48 29.00
CA GLU A 165 17.26 5.26 29.33
C GLU A 165 17.50 6.76 29.10
N ASP A 166 18.69 7.25 29.46
CA ASP A 166 19.10 8.65 29.27
C ASP A 166 19.23 9.03 27.79
N GLU A 167 19.81 8.18 26.95
CA GLU A 167 19.90 8.41 25.50
C GLU A 167 18.51 8.41 24.86
N LEU A 168 17.63 7.51 25.29
CA LEU A 168 16.24 7.45 24.82
C LEU A 168 15.48 8.72 25.22
N GLU A 169 15.61 9.17 26.48
CA GLU A 169 14.99 10.40 26.96
C GLU A 169 15.48 11.61 26.17
N ASN A 170 16.79 11.70 25.91
CA ASN A 170 17.36 12.75 25.07
C ASN A 170 16.77 12.75 23.65
N VAL A 171 16.64 11.59 23.01
CA VAL A 171 16.03 11.47 21.68
C VAL A 171 14.56 11.91 21.70
N VAL A 172 13.79 11.50 22.71
CA VAL A 172 12.37 11.85 22.84
C VAL A 172 12.19 13.36 23.02
N VAL A 173 12.96 13.99 23.90
CA VAL A 173 12.88 15.44 24.15
C VAL A 173 13.16 16.25 22.88
N HIS A 174 14.11 15.80 22.03
CA HIS A 174 14.45 16.49 20.78
C HIS A 174 13.46 16.25 19.65
N LEU A 175 12.97 15.01 19.49
CA LEU A 175 12.03 14.66 18.42
C LEU A 175 10.59 15.10 18.70
N PHE A 176 10.19 15.04 19.97
CA PHE A 176 8.85 15.36 20.44
C PHE A 176 8.93 16.42 21.54
N PRO A 177 9.43 17.63 21.23
CA PRO A 177 9.51 18.69 22.21
C PRO A 177 8.10 19.01 22.72
N ARG A 178 7.98 19.24 24.02
CA ARG A 178 6.72 19.67 24.61
C ARG A 178 6.39 21.06 24.08
N HIS A 179 5.46 21.13 23.13
CA HIS A 179 5.01 22.40 22.61
C HIS A 179 4.17 23.13 23.68
N PRO A 180 4.29 24.47 23.78
CA PRO A 180 3.38 25.25 24.63
C PRO A 180 1.94 24.99 24.17
N GLU A 181 1.00 25.05 25.11
CA GLU A 181 -0.42 24.92 24.77
C GLU A 181 -0.78 25.95 23.69
N VAL A 182 -1.27 25.45 22.56
CA VAL A 182 -1.78 26.30 21.49
C VAL A 182 -3.16 26.77 21.91
N VAL A 183 -3.26 28.04 22.30
CA VAL A 183 -4.56 28.70 22.47
C VAL A 183 -5.12 28.94 21.07
N TRP A 184 -6.02 28.07 20.64
CA TRP A 184 -6.79 28.29 19.43
C TRP A 184 -7.69 29.51 19.64
N PRO A 185 -7.67 30.51 18.73
CA PRO A 185 -8.58 31.63 18.83
C PRO A 185 -10.02 31.09 18.81
N GLU A 186 -10.88 31.67 19.65
CA GLU A 186 -12.31 31.40 19.58
C GLU A 186 -12.77 31.62 18.14
N PRO A 187 -13.46 30.63 17.52
CA PRO A 187 -13.92 30.77 16.16
C PRO A 187 -14.76 32.04 16.05
N ILE A 188 -14.40 32.89 15.10
CA ILE A 188 -15.11 34.14 14.85
C ILE A 188 -16.58 33.77 14.60
N LYS A 189 -17.48 34.14 15.53
CA LYS A 189 -18.92 33.90 15.43
C LYS A 189 -19.59 34.83 14.42
N ASN A 190 -18.90 35.11 13.31
CA ASN A 190 -19.57 35.72 12.18
C ASN A 190 -20.67 34.75 11.75
N PRO A 191 -21.89 35.23 11.51
CA PRO A 191 -22.93 34.37 10.95
C PRO A 191 -22.39 33.78 9.66
N ILE A 192 -22.21 32.45 9.64
CA ILE A 192 -21.84 31.74 8.42
C ILE A 192 -22.95 32.04 7.43
N LYS A 193 -22.60 32.73 6.35
CA LYS A 193 -23.57 33.04 5.31
C LYS A 193 -24.06 31.71 4.73
N ASN A 194 -25.35 31.45 4.83
CA ASN A 194 -25.96 30.30 4.17
C ASN A 194 -25.73 30.40 2.66
N PHE A 195 -25.52 29.25 2.02
CA PHE A 195 -25.39 29.17 0.57
C PHE A 195 -26.65 29.75 -0.11
N THR A 196 -26.45 30.44 -1.23
CA THR A 196 -27.56 30.90 -2.07
C THR A 196 -28.10 29.75 -2.92
N LEU A 197 -29.36 29.87 -3.39
CA LEU A 197 -29.96 28.88 -4.30
C LEU A 197 -29.14 28.73 -5.59
N GLU A 198 -28.54 29.82 -6.08
CA GLU A 198 -27.71 29.83 -7.27
C GLU A 198 -26.40 29.06 -7.07
N GLU A 199 -25.70 29.29 -5.96
CA GLU A 199 -24.50 28.53 -5.60
C GLU A 199 -24.78 27.04 -5.49
N LEU A 200 -25.93 26.68 -4.93
CA LEU A 200 -26.34 25.28 -4.77
C LEU A 200 -26.63 24.60 -6.12
N LEU A 201 -27.28 25.32 -7.05
CA LEU A 201 -27.49 24.86 -8.43
C LEU A 201 -26.17 24.66 -9.18
N ILE A 202 -25.23 25.61 -9.05
CA ILE A 202 -23.90 25.52 -9.67
C ILE A 202 -23.13 24.32 -9.12
N ALA A 203 -23.19 24.09 -7.81
CA ALA A 203 -22.54 22.95 -7.16
C ALA A 203 -23.14 21.62 -7.64
N ALA A 204 -24.47 21.50 -7.70
CA ALA A 204 -25.14 20.29 -8.17
C ALA A 204 -24.78 19.95 -9.62
N LYS A 205 -24.73 20.94 -10.52
CA LYS A 205 -24.31 20.74 -11.92
C LYS A 205 -22.90 20.19 -12.06
N ARG A 206 -21.99 20.57 -11.16
CA ARG A 206 -20.59 20.11 -11.15
C ARG A 206 -20.39 18.68 -10.66
N LEU A 207 -21.39 18.06 -10.03
CA LEU A 207 -21.30 16.67 -9.60
C LEU A 207 -21.12 15.73 -10.80
N LYS A 208 -20.23 14.74 -10.67
CA LYS A 208 -20.00 13.76 -11.74
C LYS A 208 -20.91 12.55 -11.51
N PRO A 209 -21.75 12.15 -12.49
CA PRO A 209 -22.53 10.92 -12.39
C PRO A 209 -21.61 9.69 -12.37
N GLY A 210 -22.13 8.57 -11.86
CA GLY A 210 -21.42 7.28 -11.78
C GLY A 210 -20.28 7.24 -10.75
N LYS A 211 -20.26 8.16 -9.78
CA LYS A 211 -19.37 8.08 -8.62
C LYS A 211 -20.01 7.26 -7.50
N ALA A 212 -19.17 6.55 -6.75
CA ALA A 212 -19.61 5.79 -5.60
C ALA A 212 -20.36 6.71 -4.62
N THR A 213 -21.50 6.24 -4.12
CA THR A 213 -22.34 6.96 -3.16
C THR A 213 -21.65 7.06 -1.81
N GLY A 214 -22.01 8.10 -1.04
CA GLY A 214 -21.57 8.24 0.34
C GLY A 214 -22.24 7.23 1.29
N PRO A 215 -21.98 7.35 2.61
CA PRO A 215 -22.65 6.54 3.64
C PRO A 215 -24.17 6.69 3.67
N ASP A 216 -24.70 7.76 3.07
CA ASP A 216 -26.12 8.03 2.86
C ASP A 216 -26.75 7.19 1.73
N GLY A 217 -25.92 6.61 0.85
CA GLY A 217 -26.37 5.80 -0.28
C GLY A 217 -27.01 6.60 -1.43
N ILE A 218 -26.91 7.94 -1.44
CA ILE A 218 -27.61 8.78 -2.42
C ILE A 218 -26.72 9.04 -3.65
N PRO A 219 -27.15 8.67 -4.88
CA PRO A 219 -26.41 8.96 -6.10
C PRO A 219 -26.42 10.44 -6.50
N ALA A 220 -25.34 10.88 -7.15
CA ALA A 220 -25.19 12.26 -7.63
C ALA A 220 -26.28 12.67 -8.63
N GLU A 221 -26.82 11.70 -9.38
CA GLU A 221 -27.93 11.84 -10.32
C GLU A 221 -29.20 12.31 -9.61
N ILE A 222 -29.49 11.75 -8.43
CA ILE A 222 -30.65 12.12 -7.63
C ILE A 222 -30.49 13.53 -7.08
N ILE A 223 -29.30 13.89 -6.59
CA ILE A 223 -29.00 15.24 -6.11
C ILE A 223 -29.18 16.28 -7.21
N LYS A 224 -28.79 15.97 -8.46
CA LYS A 224 -29.00 16.85 -9.61
C LYS A 224 -30.48 17.08 -9.92
N ILE A 225 -31.28 16.01 -9.94
CA ILE A 225 -32.71 16.08 -10.21
C ILE A 225 -33.42 16.92 -9.14
N ILE A 226 -33.08 16.71 -7.85
CA ILE A 226 -33.66 17.49 -6.74
C ILE A 226 -33.20 18.95 -6.81
N ALA A 227 -31.93 19.20 -7.18
CA ALA A 227 -31.43 20.56 -7.32
C ALA A 227 -32.16 21.32 -8.44
N GLU A 228 -32.50 20.69 -9.55
CA GLU A 228 -33.20 21.32 -10.68
C GLU A 228 -34.69 21.58 -10.40
N ASN A 229 -35.36 20.68 -9.69
CA ASN A 229 -36.81 20.76 -9.48
C ASN A 229 -37.22 21.38 -8.14
N GLU A 230 -36.42 21.19 -7.09
CA GLU A 230 -36.77 21.53 -5.71
C GLU A 230 -35.56 22.02 -4.90
N THR A 231 -34.74 22.92 -5.47
CA THR A 231 -33.51 23.47 -4.86
C THR A 231 -33.72 23.96 -3.41
N LYS A 232 -34.89 24.51 -3.11
CA LYS A 232 -35.25 25.00 -1.77
C LYS A 232 -35.31 23.89 -0.72
N LYS A 233 -35.64 22.65 -1.10
CA LYS A 233 -35.64 21.51 -0.17
C LYS A 233 -34.20 21.10 0.20
N LEU A 234 -33.25 21.20 -0.74
CA LEU A 234 -31.83 20.98 -0.44
C LEU A 234 -31.26 22.04 0.50
N LEU A 235 -31.66 23.30 0.34
CA LEU A 235 -31.24 24.40 1.24
C LEU A 235 -31.76 24.20 2.68
N ASN A 236 -32.93 23.57 2.84
CA ASN A 236 -33.59 23.36 4.13
C ASN A 236 -33.45 21.93 4.67
N TRP A 237 -32.60 21.09 4.06
CA TRP A 237 -32.47 19.66 4.37
C TRP A 237 -31.93 19.36 5.79
N GLY A 238 -31.62 20.38 6.60
CA GLY A 238 -31.15 20.27 8.00
C GLY A 238 -32.18 20.62 9.08
N GLY A 239 -33.47 20.76 8.76
CA GLY A 239 -34.50 21.18 9.72
C GLY A 239 -34.92 20.14 10.78
N LEU A 240 -34.32 18.94 10.81
CA LEU A 240 -34.55 17.94 11.85
C LEU A 240 -33.29 17.79 12.71
N SER A 241 -33.41 18.18 13.98
CA SER A 241 -32.44 18.10 15.08
C SER A 241 -31.17 18.94 14.97
N SER A 242 -31.27 20.19 15.41
CA SER A 242 -30.17 20.92 16.04
C SER A 242 -29.82 20.26 17.39
N SER A 243 -29.06 19.18 17.36
CA SER A 243 -28.17 18.81 18.46
C SER A 243 -26.73 18.91 17.95
N ASN A 244 -26.16 20.10 18.11
CA ASN A 244 -24.72 20.31 17.95
C ASN A 244 -23.99 19.51 19.03
N ASP A 245 -23.68 18.25 18.76
CA ASP A 245 -22.62 17.56 19.48
C ASP A 245 -21.75 16.75 18.50
N CYS A 246 -20.68 17.38 18.05
CA CYS A 246 -19.62 16.75 17.26
C CYS A 246 -18.48 16.23 18.15
N ARG A 247 -18.67 16.00 19.46
CA ARG A 247 -17.66 15.37 20.31
C ARG A 247 -17.89 13.86 20.36
N GLY A 248 -17.39 13.13 19.37
CA GLY A 248 -17.58 11.67 19.39
C GLY A 248 -16.84 10.84 18.35
N TYR A 249 -15.70 11.31 17.81
CA TYR A 249 -14.85 10.46 16.96
C TYR A 249 -13.47 10.28 17.57
N ALA A 250 -13.43 9.53 18.67
CA ALA A 250 -12.23 8.84 19.13
C ALA A 250 -12.68 7.50 19.72
N GLY A 251 -12.40 6.39 19.02
CA GLY A 251 -12.66 5.05 19.53
C GLY A 251 -12.84 4.02 18.43
N GLY A 252 -11.78 3.27 18.13
CA GLY A 252 -11.83 2.11 17.25
C GLY A 252 -12.74 1.02 17.83
N GLY A 253 -13.76 0.63 17.07
CA GLY A 253 -14.69 -0.44 17.40
C GLY A 253 -15.06 -1.24 16.15
N ARG A 254 -14.72 -2.53 16.18
CA ARG A 254 -14.90 -3.55 15.14
C ARG A 254 -16.33 -3.55 14.57
N MET A 255 -16.49 -3.34 13.26
CA MET A 255 -17.79 -3.48 12.59
C MET A 255 -18.37 -4.89 12.79
N LYS A 256 -19.53 -5.00 13.43
CA LYS A 256 -20.37 -6.20 13.35
C LYS A 256 -21.26 -6.08 12.11
N ARG A 257 -21.23 -7.11 11.26
CA ARG A 257 -22.11 -7.26 10.09
C ARG A 257 -23.57 -7.39 10.56
N PRO A 258 -24.53 -6.60 10.02
CA PRO A 258 -25.95 -6.88 10.21
C PRO A 258 -26.40 -8.02 9.29
N LEU A 259 -27.36 -8.77 9.82
CA LEU A 259 -27.92 -10.01 9.34
C LEU A 259 -28.86 -9.80 8.14
N VAL A 260 -28.98 -10.86 7.35
CA VAL A 260 -29.88 -11.06 6.20
C VAL A 260 -31.35 -10.89 6.59
N GLY A 261 -32.12 -10.20 5.75
CA GLY A 261 -33.56 -10.46 5.56
C GLY A 261 -34.52 -9.31 5.86
N THR A 262 -34.95 -8.62 4.81
CA THR A 262 -36.36 -8.19 4.59
C THR A 262 -36.56 -7.88 3.10
N PRO A 263 -37.75 -8.13 2.51
CA PRO A 263 -37.94 -8.25 1.06
C PRO A 263 -38.10 -6.89 0.37
N LEU A 264 -37.65 -6.83 -0.88
CA LEU A 264 -37.93 -5.72 -1.81
C LEU A 264 -39.44 -5.69 -2.15
N PRO A 265 -40.09 -4.52 -2.15
CA PRO A 265 -41.47 -4.40 -2.64
C PRO A 265 -41.50 -4.47 -4.17
N ASP A 266 -42.62 -5.01 -4.66
CA ASP A 266 -42.88 -5.47 -6.01
C ASP A 266 -42.80 -4.39 -7.10
N LYS A 267 -42.54 -4.89 -8.30
CA LYS A 267 -42.42 -4.22 -9.60
C LYS A 267 -43.57 -3.23 -9.83
N LEU A 268 -43.24 -2.02 -10.29
CA LEU A 268 -44.20 -1.14 -10.94
C LEU A 268 -44.32 -1.55 -12.41
N ASP A 269 -45.53 -1.91 -12.79
CA ASP A 269 -45.95 -2.26 -14.14
C ASP A 269 -45.75 -1.08 -15.09
N TYR A 270 -45.21 -1.39 -16.27
CA TYR A 270 -45.23 -0.52 -17.44
C TYR A 270 -46.49 -0.86 -18.24
N GLU A 271 -47.43 0.07 -18.36
CA GLU A 271 -48.44 0.06 -19.41
C GLU A 271 -48.04 1.02 -20.53
N GLU A 272 -48.36 0.62 -21.75
CA GLU A 272 -47.96 1.15 -23.07
C GLU A 272 -48.37 2.60 -23.36
#